data_AF-A0A2N2EHA4-F1
#
_entry.id   AF-A0A2N2EHA4-F1
#
_cell.length_a   1.000
_cell.length_b   1.000
_cell.length_c   1.000
_cell.angle_alpha   90.00
_cell.angle_beta   90.00
_cell.angle_gamma   90.00
#
_symmetry.space_group_name_H-M   'P 1'
#
loop_
_entity.id
_entity.type
_entity.pdbx_description
1 polymer ?
#
loop_
_entity_poly.entity_id
_entity_poly.type
_entity_poly.pdbx_seq_one_letter_code
_entity_poly.pdbx_strand_id
1 'polypeptide(L)'
;MTTKIVKIDGEHLDFQAIEEAATLLKQGGLVAFPTETVYGIGANALNEASVKRIYEAKGRPSDNPLIVHIAHLDDVYKYASEVSEVSLRLMNKFWPGPLTLIFNKKATISKFITGGLETVAIRLPSNNIARAIIEAAGLPIAAPSANRSGKPSPTRAKHVIEDLDGRVDMIIDGGKAQIGLESTVLDVSSGMPILLRPGSVTKEMLEQEIGQVQVDPTLMGEHEKIVPKSPGMKYKHYAPKGKLTVIYGDENLVRNKINELVREKEVAGVKVAVIATYEDEQMYQCENIIVIGSKNNRTEIAANLFKVLRMMDEQAIEFIYTKAFSEKDIGMATMNRLLKAAGNQKICL
;
A
#
# COMPACT_ATOMS: atom_id res chain seq x y z
N MET A 1 -10.72 24.55 5.39
CA MET A 1 -10.93 23.84 4.11
C MET A 1 -11.99 22.78 4.36
N THR A 2 -13.04 22.72 3.55
CA THR A 2 -14.10 21.70 3.68
C THR A 2 -13.86 20.64 2.61
N THR A 3 -13.72 19.37 3.00
CA THR A 3 -13.52 18.26 2.07
C THR A 3 -14.86 17.81 1.50
N LYS A 4 -14.97 17.70 0.18
CA LYS A 4 -16.16 17.13 -0.48
C LYS A 4 -16.08 15.62 -0.49
N ILE A 5 -17.09 14.91 -0.01
CA ILE A 5 -17.16 13.44 -0.06
C ILE A 5 -18.21 13.06 -1.09
N VAL A 6 -17.84 12.27 -2.09
CA VAL A 6 -18.74 11.81 -3.15
C VAL A 6 -18.66 10.31 -3.28
N LYS A 7 -19.81 9.64 -3.31
CA LYS A 7 -19.88 8.20 -3.52
C LYS A 7 -20.05 7.92 -5.02
N ILE A 8 -19.22 7.03 -5.56
CA ILE A 8 -19.29 6.60 -6.96
C ILE A 8 -19.33 5.07 -6.98
N ASP A 9 -20.27 4.52 -7.73
CA ASP A 9 -20.28 3.09 -8.03
C ASP A 9 -19.23 2.78 -9.12
N GLY A 10 -18.39 1.77 -8.90
CA GLY A 10 -17.37 1.35 -9.86
C GLY A 10 -17.94 0.74 -11.14
N GLU A 11 -19.20 0.26 -11.09
CA GLU A 11 -19.94 -0.27 -12.24
C GLU A 11 -20.72 0.83 -12.98
N HIS A 12 -21.13 1.88 -12.27
CA HIS A 12 -21.90 3.01 -12.81
C HIS A 12 -21.21 4.33 -12.47
N LEU A 13 -20.30 4.75 -13.35
CA LEU A 13 -19.51 5.95 -13.15
C LEU A 13 -20.36 7.22 -13.20
N ASP A 14 -20.22 8.06 -12.17
CA ASP A 14 -20.73 9.43 -12.17
C ASP A 14 -19.72 10.35 -12.88
N PHE A 15 -19.96 10.60 -14.17
CA PHE A 15 -19.08 11.43 -14.98
C PHE A 15 -19.00 12.89 -14.51
N GLN A 16 -20.04 13.41 -13.87
CA GLN A 16 -20.01 14.77 -13.34
C GLN A 16 -19.05 14.86 -12.16
N ALA A 17 -19.11 13.90 -11.25
CA ALA A 17 -18.17 13.81 -10.12
C ALA A 17 -16.72 13.55 -10.59
N ILE A 18 -16.54 12.75 -11.64
CA ILE A 18 -15.22 12.49 -12.25
C ILE A 18 -14.64 13.77 -12.86
N GLU A 19 -15.41 14.54 -13.63
CA GLU A 19 -14.97 15.81 -14.22
C GLU A 19 -14.65 16.87 -13.15
N GLU A 20 -15.41 16.88 -12.05
CA GLU A 20 -15.10 17.75 -10.91
C GLU A 20 -13.77 17.36 -10.25
N ALA A 21 -13.55 16.07 -9.99
CA ALA A 21 -12.27 15.57 -9.46
C ALA A 21 -11.10 15.91 -10.40
N ALA A 22 -11.28 15.71 -11.71
CA ALA A 22 -10.30 16.04 -12.73
C ALA A 22 -9.98 17.54 -12.76
N THR A 23 -11.01 18.40 -12.65
CA THR A 23 -10.85 19.86 -12.58
C THR A 23 -10.08 20.28 -11.35
N LEU A 24 -10.38 19.72 -10.17
CA LEU A 24 -9.63 19.96 -8.94
C LEU A 24 -8.15 19.61 -9.13
N LEU A 25 -7.85 18.43 -9.69
CA LEU A 25 -6.47 17.99 -9.94
C LEU A 25 -5.73 18.93 -10.92
N LYS A 26 -6.39 19.35 -12.01
CA LYS A 26 -5.85 20.34 -12.97
C LYS A 26 -5.52 21.68 -12.30
N GLN A 27 -6.37 22.12 -11.36
CA GLN A 27 -6.19 23.36 -10.59
C GLN A 27 -5.18 23.22 -9.43
N GLY A 28 -4.56 22.05 -9.26
CA GLY A 28 -3.58 21.78 -8.21
C GLY A 28 -4.18 21.40 -6.85
N GLY A 29 -5.45 21.01 -6.85
CA GLY A 29 -6.17 20.33 -5.77
C GLY A 29 -5.65 18.93 -5.45
N LEU A 30 -6.15 18.39 -4.34
CA LEU A 30 -5.93 17.03 -3.86
C LEU A 30 -7.23 16.24 -3.89
N VAL A 31 -7.20 15.09 -4.55
CA VAL A 31 -8.35 14.17 -4.59
C VAL A 31 -7.91 12.82 -4.06
N ALA A 32 -8.59 12.31 -3.04
CA ALA A 32 -8.43 10.92 -2.63
C ALA A 32 -9.41 10.03 -3.40
N PHE A 33 -8.92 8.93 -3.99
CA PHE A 33 -9.72 8.05 -4.84
C PHE A 33 -9.35 6.57 -4.65
N PRO A 34 -10.28 5.64 -4.89
CA PRO A 34 -10.03 4.21 -4.78
C PRO A 34 -9.10 3.70 -5.89
N THR A 35 -8.34 2.65 -5.59
CA THR A 35 -7.74 1.78 -6.62
C THR A 35 -8.08 0.32 -6.28
N GLU A 36 -7.67 -0.64 -7.12
CA GLU A 36 -7.79 -2.06 -6.83
C GLU A 36 -6.91 -2.49 -5.64
N THR A 37 -5.87 -1.71 -5.33
CA THR A 37 -4.90 -1.97 -4.25
C THR A 37 -5.31 -1.33 -2.92
N VAL A 38 -5.14 -0.02 -2.82
CA VAL A 38 -5.49 0.83 -1.68
C VAL A 38 -5.96 2.18 -2.21
N TYR A 39 -6.62 2.99 -1.38
CA TYR A 39 -6.95 4.37 -1.75
C TYR A 39 -5.69 5.21 -1.89
N GLY A 40 -5.63 6.05 -2.91
CA GLY A 40 -4.54 6.99 -3.18
C GLY A 40 -4.97 8.44 -2.94
N ILE A 41 -4.02 9.31 -2.56
CA ILE A 41 -4.22 10.77 -2.50
C ILE A 41 -3.50 11.39 -3.70
N GLY A 42 -4.26 11.76 -4.72
CA GLY A 42 -3.76 12.27 -5.98
C GLY A 42 -3.51 13.77 -5.98
N ALA A 43 -2.46 14.16 -6.70
CA ALA A 43 -2.22 15.52 -7.18
C ALA A 43 -1.62 15.46 -8.58
N ASN A 44 -1.68 16.57 -9.32
CA ASN A 44 -0.99 16.71 -10.59
C ASN A 44 0.54 16.50 -10.42
N ALA A 45 1.09 15.44 -11.04
CA ALA A 45 2.50 15.08 -10.93
C ALA A 45 3.45 16.04 -11.67
N LEU A 46 2.92 16.91 -12.54
CA LEU A 46 3.69 17.93 -13.26
C LEU A 46 3.74 19.26 -12.51
N ASN A 47 3.03 19.38 -11.38
CA ASN A 47 2.97 20.60 -10.59
C ASN A 47 3.56 20.35 -9.19
N GLU A 48 4.74 20.91 -8.95
CA GLU A 48 5.45 20.76 -7.67
C GLU A 48 4.66 21.29 -6.47
N ALA A 49 3.90 22.38 -6.64
CA ALA A 49 3.09 22.94 -5.57
C ALA A 49 1.96 21.98 -5.15
N SER A 50 1.31 21.34 -6.12
CA SER A 50 0.27 20.33 -5.87
C SER A 50 0.85 19.12 -5.13
N VAL A 51 2.05 18.69 -5.50
CA VAL A 51 2.72 17.55 -4.87
C VAL A 51 3.16 17.91 -3.45
N LYS A 52 3.59 19.15 -3.22
CA LYS A 52 3.94 19.63 -1.87
C LYS A 52 2.74 19.50 -0.93
N ARG A 53 1.54 19.81 -1.41
CA ARG A 53 0.29 19.62 -0.65
C ARG A 53 0.07 18.15 -0.26
N ILE A 54 0.47 17.16 -1.06
CA ILE A 54 0.42 15.74 -0.65
C ILE A 54 1.27 15.50 0.61
N TYR A 55 2.51 15.99 0.60
CA TYR A 55 3.42 15.82 1.73
C TYR A 55 2.87 16.51 2.99
N GLU A 56 2.33 17.73 2.86
CA GLU A 56 1.70 18.49 3.94
C GLU A 56 0.46 17.80 4.50
N ALA A 57 -0.46 17.37 3.64
CA ALA A 57 -1.69 16.69 4.03
C ALA A 57 -1.40 15.41 4.83
N LYS A 58 -0.39 14.64 4.40
CA LYS A 58 0.00 13.37 5.04
C LYS A 58 0.92 13.56 6.26
N GLY A 59 1.61 14.69 6.39
CA GLY A 59 2.74 14.85 7.30
C GLY A 59 3.90 13.91 6.93
N ARG A 60 4.22 13.81 5.64
CA ARG A 60 5.20 12.86 5.08
C ARG A 60 6.52 13.58 4.74
N PRO A 61 7.70 12.99 5.03
CA PRO A 61 8.98 13.51 4.55
C PRO A 61 9.05 13.62 3.02
N SER A 62 9.64 14.70 2.50
CA SER A 62 9.73 14.97 1.06
C SER A 62 10.80 14.13 0.33
N ASP A 63 11.62 13.38 1.06
CA ASP A 63 12.66 12.49 0.51
C ASP A 63 12.12 11.14 0.02
N ASN A 64 10.81 10.88 0.18
CA ASN A 64 10.21 9.59 -0.13
C ASN A 64 9.41 9.65 -1.46
N PRO A 65 9.91 9.05 -2.55
CA PRO A 65 9.35 9.21 -3.90
C PRO A 65 7.87 8.82 -3.98
N LEU A 66 7.17 9.37 -4.98
CA LEU A 66 5.76 9.09 -5.24
C LEU A 66 5.59 8.24 -6.51
N ILE A 67 4.51 7.44 -6.54
CA ILE A 67 4.12 6.67 -7.72
C ILE A 67 3.24 7.55 -8.60
N VAL A 68 3.62 7.68 -9.85
CA VAL A 68 2.87 8.36 -10.90
C VAL A 68 1.88 7.38 -11.53
N HIS A 69 0.61 7.76 -11.55
CA HIS A 69 -0.47 7.01 -12.17
C HIS A 69 -0.83 7.63 -13.51
N ILE A 70 -1.01 6.76 -14.51
CA ILE A 70 -1.35 7.10 -15.89
C ILE A 70 -2.67 6.41 -16.30
N ALA A 71 -3.29 6.83 -17.40
CA ALA A 71 -4.60 6.30 -17.85
C ALA A 71 -4.51 5.34 -19.04
N HIS A 72 -3.48 5.50 -19.88
CA HIS A 72 -3.23 4.65 -21.05
C HIS A 72 -1.81 4.11 -21.04
N LEU A 73 -1.59 2.93 -21.65
CA LEU A 73 -0.28 2.28 -21.69
C LEU A 73 0.79 3.20 -22.30
N ASP A 74 0.48 3.85 -23.42
CA ASP A 74 1.42 4.72 -24.14
C ASP A 74 1.83 5.99 -23.39
N ASP A 75 1.09 6.37 -22.33
CA ASP A 75 1.47 7.50 -21.49
C ASP A 75 2.82 7.27 -20.81
N VAL A 76 3.27 6.03 -20.66
CA VAL A 76 4.58 5.70 -20.10
C VAL A 76 5.70 6.40 -20.87
N TYR A 77 5.59 6.50 -22.19
CA TYR A 77 6.59 7.15 -23.06
C TYR A 77 6.66 8.67 -22.87
N LYS A 78 5.66 9.30 -22.24
CA LYS A 78 5.69 10.73 -21.90
C LYS A 78 6.60 11.01 -20.70
N TYR A 79 6.85 10.00 -19.85
CA TYR A 79 7.48 10.18 -18.54
C TYR A 79 8.72 9.31 -18.30
N ALA A 80 8.85 8.18 -18.98
CA ALA A 80 10.04 7.32 -18.96
C ALA A 80 10.92 7.58 -20.19
N SER A 81 12.25 7.63 -20.00
CA SER A 81 13.20 7.85 -21.09
C SER A 81 13.46 6.58 -21.90
N GLU A 82 13.44 5.43 -21.24
CA GLU A 82 13.73 4.12 -21.81
C GLU A 82 12.68 3.12 -21.35
N VAL A 83 12.13 2.36 -22.31
CA VAL A 83 11.16 1.29 -22.05
C VAL A 83 11.67 0.06 -22.77
N SER A 84 12.29 -0.85 -22.01
CA SER A 84 12.89 -2.08 -22.53
C SER A 84 11.83 -3.11 -22.97
N GLU A 85 12.24 -4.12 -23.73
CA GLU A 85 11.37 -5.26 -24.08
C GLU A 85 10.85 -5.99 -22.84
N VAL A 86 11.69 -6.15 -21.82
CA VAL A 86 11.31 -6.68 -20.49
C VAL A 86 10.17 -5.85 -19.89
N SER A 87 10.29 -4.52 -19.94
CA SER A 87 9.25 -3.61 -19.44
C SER A 87 7.95 -3.77 -20.23
N LEU A 88 8.03 -3.86 -21.57
CA LEU A 88 6.85 -4.04 -22.43
C LEU A 88 6.11 -5.34 -22.13
N ARG A 89 6.82 -6.45 -21.95
CA ARG A 89 6.21 -7.74 -21.58
C ARG A 89 5.45 -7.63 -20.25
N LEU A 90 6.05 -7.00 -19.25
CA LEU A 90 5.43 -6.78 -17.94
C LEU A 90 4.20 -5.86 -18.03
N MET A 91 4.29 -4.75 -18.77
CA MET A 91 3.17 -3.84 -18.96
C MET A 91 2.01 -4.54 -19.69
N ASN A 92 2.29 -5.25 -20.78
CA ASN A 92 1.24 -5.98 -21.53
C ASN A 92 0.56 -7.07 -20.68
N LYS A 93 1.29 -7.67 -19.74
CA LYS A 93 0.74 -8.73 -18.89
C LYS A 93 0.00 -8.20 -17.67
N PHE A 94 0.54 -7.20 -17.00
CA PHE A 94 0.12 -6.79 -15.66
C PHE A 94 -0.49 -5.38 -15.59
N TRP A 95 -0.51 -4.64 -16.70
CA TRP A 95 -1.22 -3.36 -16.81
C TRP A 95 -2.46 -3.48 -17.71
N PRO A 96 -3.58 -2.81 -17.35
CA PRO A 96 -3.83 -2.13 -16.07
C PRO A 96 -3.82 -3.10 -14.88
N GLY A 97 -3.20 -2.71 -13.76
CA GLY A 97 -3.15 -3.56 -12.58
C GLY A 97 -2.14 -3.20 -11.49
N PRO A 98 -1.93 -4.13 -10.53
CA PRO A 98 -1.21 -3.87 -9.28
C PRO A 98 0.31 -4.02 -9.41
N LEU A 99 0.87 -3.74 -10.58
CA LEU A 99 2.32 -3.67 -10.81
C LEU A 99 2.75 -2.22 -11.01
N THR A 100 3.77 -1.81 -10.28
CA THR A 100 4.48 -0.54 -10.46
C THR A 100 5.87 -0.84 -10.99
N LEU A 101 6.25 -0.16 -12.07
CA LEU A 101 7.57 -0.28 -12.69
C LEU A 101 8.36 1.01 -12.48
N ILE A 102 9.64 0.89 -12.14
CA ILE A 102 10.55 2.03 -12.03
C ILE A 102 11.38 2.14 -13.30
N PHE A 103 11.37 3.33 -13.90
CA PHE A 103 12.08 3.66 -15.13
C PHE A 103 13.06 4.82 -14.90
N ASN A 104 14.03 4.98 -15.80
CA ASN A 104 14.75 6.25 -15.94
C ASN A 104 13.75 7.34 -16.36
N LYS A 105 13.77 8.48 -15.66
CA LYS A 105 12.75 9.54 -15.84
C LYS A 105 13.11 10.47 -17.00
N LYS A 106 12.11 11.01 -17.69
CA LYS A 106 12.26 12.18 -18.57
C LYS A 106 12.30 13.48 -17.75
N ALA A 107 12.80 14.55 -18.38
CA ALA A 107 12.86 15.89 -17.78
C ALA A 107 11.47 16.45 -17.40
N THR A 108 10.40 15.95 -18.03
CA THR A 108 9.00 16.28 -17.71
C THR A 108 8.61 15.90 -16.28
N ILE A 109 9.28 14.92 -15.67
CA ILE A 109 9.09 14.54 -14.27
C ILE A 109 10.10 15.28 -13.38
N SER A 110 9.58 16.19 -12.56
CA SER A 110 10.39 16.91 -11.58
C SER A 110 11.03 15.97 -10.57
N LYS A 111 12.24 16.34 -10.12
CA LYS A 111 12.94 15.67 -9.01
C LYS A 111 12.14 15.72 -7.71
N PHE A 112 11.19 16.64 -7.57
CA PHE A 112 10.31 16.72 -6.41
C PHE A 112 9.36 15.50 -6.29
N ILE A 113 8.96 14.92 -7.42
CA ILE A 113 8.19 13.67 -7.46
C ILE A 113 9.04 12.48 -7.03
N THR A 114 10.28 12.46 -7.49
CA THR A 114 11.19 11.32 -7.39
C THR A 114 12.05 11.34 -6.12
N GLY A 115 11.83 12.30 -5.21
CA GLY A 115 12.65 12.44 -4.01
C GLY A 115 14.12 12.74 -4.33
N GLY A 116 14.39 13.39 -5.47
CA GLY A 116 15.74 13.68 -5.95
C GLY A 116 16.35 12.64 -6.89
N LEU A 117 15.69 11.49 -7.10
CA LEU A 117 16.19 10.40 -7.93
C LEU A 117 16.06 10.69 -9.43
N GLU A 118 16.91 10.02 -10.23
CA GLU A 118 16.81 10.02 -11.70
C GLU A 118 15.81 8.99 -12.25
N THR A 119 15.11 8.29 -11.36
CA THR A 119 14.11 7.29 -11.72
C THR A 119 12.71 7.71 -11.28
N VAL A 120 11.69 7.22 -11.99
CA VAL A 120 10.27 7.46 -11.72
C VAL A 120 9.52 6.13 -11.62
N ALA A 121 8.70 5.98 -10.58
CA ALA A 121 7.80 4.84 -10.43
C ALA A 121 6.46 5.14 -11.13
N ILE A 122 6.08 4.31 -12.09
CA ILE A 122 4.86 4.49 -12.90
C ILE A 122 3.94 3.28 -12.73
N ARG A 123 2.63 3.52 -12.73
CA ARG A 123 1.59 2.49 -12.70
C ARG A 123 0.37 2.89 -13.52
N LEU A 124 -0.21 1.92 -14.21
CA LEU A 124 -1.55 2.02 -14.79
C LEU A 124 -2.54 1.24 -13.90
N PRO A 125 -3.33 1.89 -13.02
CA PRO A 125 -4.24 1.19 -12.11
C PRO A 125 -5.40 0.53 -12.88
N SER A 126 -5.89 -0.63 -12.43
CA SER A 126 -7.03 -1.31 -13.09
C SER A 126 -8.41 -0.83 -12.65
N ASN A 127 -8.49 -0.01 -11.59
CA ASN A 127 -9.76 0.50 -11.09
C ASN A 127 -10.40 1.53 -12.05
N ASN A 128 -11.67 1.31 -12.41
CA ASN A 128 -12.42 2.15 -13.36
C ASN A 128 -12.52 3.61 -12.92
N ILE A 129 -12.79 3.86 -11.64
CA ILE A 129 -12.90 5.22 -11.08
C ILE A 129 -11.55 5.93 -11.17
N ALA A 130 -10.46 5.27 -10.74
CA ALA A 130 -9.11 5.83 -10.84
C ALA A 130 -8.73 6.18 -12.28
N ARG A 131 -8.95 5.24 -13.22
CA ARG A 131 -8.64 5.47 -14.63
C ARG A 131 -9.44 6.61 -15.23
N ALA A 132 -10.75 6.67 -14.97
CA ALA A 132 -11.61 7.72 -15.48
C ALA A 132 -11.23 9.10 -14.94
N ILE A 133 -10.83 9.22 -13.66
CA ILE A 133 -10.32 10.46 -13.09
C ILE A 133 -9.02 10.89 -13.78
N ILE A 134 -8.06 9.97 -13.95
CA ILE A 134 -6.77 10.28 -14.58
C ILE A 134 -6.96 10.68 -16.05
N GLU A 135 -7.84 9.98 -16.76
CA GLU A 135 -8.17 10.23 -18.16
C GLU A 135 -8.85 11.61 -18.33
N ALA A 136 -9.88 11.90 -17.55
CA ALA A 136 -10.55 13.21 -17.55
C ALA A 136 -9.60 14.34 -17.14
N ALA A 137 -8.66 14.07 -16.22
CA ALA A 137 -7.63 15.02 -15.82
C ALA A 137 -6.64 15.31 -16.97
N GLY A 138 -6.43 14.37 -17.90
CA GLY A 138 -5.52 14.52 -19.04
C GLY A 138 -4.05 14.73 -18.65
N LEU A 139 -3.67 14.33 -17.44
CA LEU A 139 -2.35 14.57 -16.85
C LEU A 139 -1.97 13.44 -15.90
N PRO A 140 -0.67 13.22 -15.61
CA PRO A 140 -0.22 12.16 -14.72
C PRO A 140 -0.50 12.51 -13.25
N ILE A 141 -0.95 11.54 -12.46
CA ILE A 141 -1.35 11.76 -11.08
C ILE A 141 -0.34 11.12 -10.11
N ALA A 142 0.35 11.93 -9.32
CA ALA A 142 1.18 11.44 -8.23
C ALA A 142 0.24 11.03 -7.08
N ALA A 143 0.25 9.75 -6.70
CA ALA A 143 -0.67 9.23 -5.69
C ALA A 143 0.00 8.18 -4.79
N PRO A 144 0.53 8.57 -3.61
CA PRO A 144 0.79 7.61 -2.53
C PRO A 144 -0.53 7.18 -1.88
N SER A 145 -0.47 6.23 -0.95
CA SER A 145 -1.62 5.80 -0.14
C SER A 145 -2.30 6.97 0.59
N ALA A 146 -3.61 6.97 0.72
CA ALA A 146 -4.41 8.10 1.26
C ALA A 146 -4.52 8.12 2.80
N ASN A 147 -3.44 7.80 3.51
CA ASN A 147 -3.38 7.82 4.98
C ASN A 147 -2.40 8.88 5.50
N ARG A 148 -2.54 9.25 6.77
CA ARG A 148 -1.47 9.96 7.48
C ARG A 148 -0.22 9.11 7.56
N SER A 149 0.96 9.74 7.46
CA SER A 149 2.25 9.03 7.48
C SER A 149 2.37 8.13 8.71
N GLY A 150 2.89 6.91 8.52
CA GLY A 150 3.05 5.88 9.55
C GLY A 150 1.83 4.96 9.77
N LYS A 151 0.60 5.46 9.58
CA LYS A 151 -0.63 4.66 9.78
C LYS A 151 -0.80 3.54 8.74
N PRO A 152 -1.65 2.51 9.02
CA PRO A 152 -2.07 1.52 8.03
C PRO A 152 -2.65 2.15 6.77
N SER A 153 -2.39 1.59 5.60
CA SER A 153 -2.92 2.11 4.33
C SER A 153 -4.46 1.97 4.28
N PRO A 154 -5.16 2.90 3.62
CA PRO A 154 -6.62 2.91 3.60
C PRO A 154 -7.15 1.99 2.50
N THR A 155 -7.97 1.01 2.88
CA THR A 155 -8.68 0.12 1.93
C THR A 155 -10.16 0.44 1.76
N ARG A 156 -10.66 1.51 2.38
CA ARG A 156 -12.06 1.97 2.36
C ARG A 156 -12.09 3.48 2.53
N ALA A 157 -13.12 4.15 2.01
CA ALA A 157 -13.29 5.60 2.15
C ALA A 157 -13.32 6.07 3.61
N LYS A 158 -13.95 5.30 4.52
CA LYS A 158 -13.96 5.58 5.97
C LYS A 158 -12.54 5.84 6.52
N HIS A 159 -11.58 5.00 6.13
CA HIS A 159 -10.18 5.12 6.56
C HIS A 159 -9.51 6.40 6.05
N VAL A 160 -9.92 6.86 4.86
CA VAL A 160 -9.44 8.10 4.24
C VAL A 160 -10.02 9.30 4.96
N ILE A 161 -11.33 9.29 5.22
CA ILE A 161 -12.05 10.35 5.94
C ILE A 161 -11.43 10.56 7.32
N GLU A 162 -11.22 9.48 8.09
CA GLU A 162 -10.56 9.53 9.41
C GLU A 162 -9.17 10.18 9.40
N ASP A 163 -8.44 10.08 8.29
CA ASP A 163 -7.06 10.56 8.19
C ASP A 163 -6.93 11.93 7.52
N LEU A 164 -7.79 12.24 6.56
CA LEU A 164 -7.60 13.31 5.58
C LEU A 164 -8.80 14.25 5.41
N ASP A 165 -9.91 14.04 6.12
CA ASP A 165 -10.98 15.05 6.15
C ASP A 165 -10.46 16.40 6.66
N GLY A 166 -10.84 17.47 5.97
CA GLY A 166 -10.33 18.83 6.15
C GLY A 166 -8.91 19.07 5.62
N ARG A 167 -8.27 18.06 4.98
CA ARG A 167 -6.89 18.14 4.44
C ARG A 167 -6.80 17.93 2.93
N VAL A 168 -7.86 17.46 2.30
CA VAL A 168 -7.97 17.27 0.84
C VAL A 168 -9.22 17.94 0.29
N ASP A 169 -9.23 18.25 -1.01
CA ASP A 169 -10.37 18.92 -1.65
C ASP A 169 -11.55 17.97 -1.83
N MET A 170 -11.27 16.71 -2.17
CA MET A 170 -12.29 15.71 -2.43
C MET A 170 -11.88 14.30 -2.00
N ILE A 171 -12.84 13.51 -1.53
CA ILE A 171 -12.72 12.07 -1.29
C ILE A 171 -13.81 11.37 -2.12
N ILE A 172 -13.39 10.49 -3.02
CA ILE A 172 -14.27 9.60 -3.76
C ILE A 172 -14.43 8.29 -2.98
N ASP A 173 -15.64 7.99 -2.51
CA ASP A 173 -15.99 6.69 -1.95
C ASP A 173 -16.43 5.74 -3.07
N GLY A 174 -15.51 4.86 -3.47
CA GLY A 174 -15.79 3.75 -4.40
C GLY A 174 -15.78 2.38 -3.74
N GLY A 175 -16.10 2.31 -2.44
CA GLY A 175 -16.20 1.04 -1.72
C GLY A 175 -14.86 0.46 -1.24
N LYS A 176 -14.81 -0.87 -1.10
CA LYS A 176 -13.61 -1.58 -0.59
C LYS A 176 -12.60 -1.82 -1.72
N ALA A 177 -11.33 -1.53 -1.47
CA ALA A 177 -10.24 -1.96 -2.34
C ALA A 177 -10.14 -3.50 -2.35
N GLN A 178 -10.06 -4.11 -3.54
CA GLN A 178 -10.19 -5.55 -3.72
C GLN A 178 -8.98 -6.33 -3.17
N ILE A 179 -7.76 -5.87 -3.45
CA ILE A 179 -6.52 -6.57 -3.07
C ILE A 179 -6.10 -6.23 -1.64
N GLY A 180 -6.31 -4.99 -1.20
CA GLY A 180 -6.05 -4.52 0.16
C GLY A 180 -4.59 -4.40 0.57
N LEU A 181 -3.64 -4.65 -0.33
CA LEU A 181 -2.21 -4.33 -0.21
C LEU A 181 -1.79 -3.39 -1.33
N GLU A 182 -0.70 -2.64 -1.13
CA GLU A 182 -0.13 -1.81 -2.20
C GLU A 182 0.44 -2.65 -3.35
N SER A 183 0.62 -2.02 -4.50
CA SER A 183 1.21 -2.64 -5.69
C SER A 183 2.59 -3.24 -5.44
N THR A 184 2.88 -4.29 -6.19
CA THR A 184 4.24 -4.80 -6.38
C THR A 184 5.08 -3.70 -7.03
N VAL A 185 6.31 -3.47 -6.56
CA VAL A 185 7.23 -2.49 -7.17
C VAL A 185 8.48 -3.22 -7.68
N LEU A 186 8.71 -3.13 -8.99
CA LEU A 186 9.86 -3.71 -9.67
C LEU A 186 10.71 -2.61 -10.30
N ASP A 187 12.00 -2.58 -9.97
CA ASP A 187 12.97 -1.73 -10.64
C ASP A 187 13.37 -2.38 -11.97
N VAL A 188 13.06 -1.71 -13.08
CA VAL A 188 13.42 -2.10 -14.46
C VAL A 188 14.26 -1.01 -15.13
N SER A 189 14.75 -0.03 -14.36
CA SER A 189 15.58 1.06 -14.86
C SER A 189 17.03 0.63 -15.11
N SER A 190 17.42 -0.52 -14.58
CA SER A 190 18.70 -1.19 -14.82
C SER A 190 18.50 -2.53 -15.53
N GLY A 191 19.58 -3.14 -16.00
CA GLY A 191 19.54 -4.40 -16.75
C GLY A 191 18.81 -5.56 -16.04
N MET A 192 19.21 -5.91 -14.81
CA MET A 192 18.56 -6.98 -14.03
C MET A 192 17.37 -6.41 -13.25
N PRO A 193 16.14 -6.95 -13.40
CA PRO A 193 14.98 -6.49 -12.64
C PRO A 193 15.08 -6.82 -11.15
N ILE A 194 14.77 -5.84 -10.30
CA ILE A 194 14.88 -5.96 -8.83
C ILE A 194 13.54 -5.68 -8.16
N LEU A 195 12.99 -6.67 -7.45
CA LEU A 195 11.78 -6.54 -6.65
C LEU A 195 12.09 -5.71 -5.41
N LEU A 196 11.59 -4.47 -5.39
CA LEU A 196 11.76 -3.53 -4.28
C LEU A 196 10.63 -3.59 -3.26
N ARG A 197 9.43 -4.02 -3.68
CA ARG A 197 8.29 -4.17 -2.79
C ARG A 197 7.40 -5.33 -3.25
N PRO A 198 7.19 -6.36 -2.42
CA PRO A 198 6.25 -7.42 -2.73
C PRO A 198 4.81 -6.91 -2.63
N GLY A 199 3.96 -7.42 -3.52
CA GLY A 199 2.53 -7.16 -3.63
C GLY A 199 1.80 -8.36 -4.24
N SER A 200 0.65 -8.15 -4.88
CA SER A 200 -0.16 -9.23 -5.44
C SER A 200 0.38 -9.81 -6.76
N VAL A 201 1.19 -9.05 -7.51
CA VAL A 201 2.00 -9.63 -8.59
C VAL A 201 3.23 -10.24 -7.93
N THR A 202 3.26 -11.57 -7.80
CA THR A 202 4.30 -12.26 -7.02
C THR A 202 5.60 -12.38 -7.80
N LYS A 203 6.70 -12.70 -7.10
CA LYS A 203 7.99 -12.95 -7.74
C LYS A 203 7.88 -14.05 -8.79
N GLU A 204 7.16 -15.12 -8.47
CA GLU A 204 6.96 -16.27 -9.35
C GLU A 204 6.22 -15.86 -10.63
N MET A 205 5.19 -15.01 -10.51
CA MET A 205 4.47 -14.45 -11.67
C MET A 205 5.38 -13.59 -12.54
N LEU A 206 6.25 -12.79 -11.92
CA LEU A 206 7.23 -12.00 -12.67
C LEU A 206 8.25 -12.92 -13.36
N GLU A 207 8.74 -13.95 -12.67
CA GLU A 207 9.75 -14.85 -13.22
C GLU A 207 9.25 -15.71 -14.37
N GLN A 208 7.97 -16.09 -14.34
CA GLN A 208 7.30 -16.72 -15.48
C GLN A 208 7.31 -15.83 -16.73
N GLU A 209 7.23 -14.52 -16.55
CA GLU A 209 7.11 -13.56 -17.66
C GLU A 209 8.45 -13.05 -18.15
N ILE A 210 9.47 -12.91 -17.30
CA ILE A 210 10.73 -12.25 -17.69
C ILE A 210 11.99 -13.02 -17.30
N GLY A 211 11.85 -14.22 -16.75
CA GLY A 211 12.98 -14.97 -16.19
C GLY A 211 13.43 -14.39 -14.85
N GLN A 212 14.70 -14.51 -14.51
CA GLN A 212 15.19 -14.23 -13.16
C GLN A 212 14.85 -12.82 -12.65
N VAL A 213 14.34 -12.73 -11.41
CA VAL A 213 14.09 -11.48 -10.70
C VAL A 213 14.88 -11.47 -9.39
N GLN A 214 15.70 -10.45 -9.18
CA GLN A 214 16.39 -10.25 -7.91
C GLN A 214 15.43 -9.67 -6.87
N VAL A 215 15.66 -9.99 -5.60
CA VAL A 215 14.92 -9.40 -4.48
C VAL A 215 15.83 -8.42 -3.77
N ASP A 216 15.33 -7.23 -3.50
CA ASP A 216 16.10 -6.22 -2.78
C ASP A 216 16.50 -6.74 -1.38
N PRO A 217 17.79 -6.66 -0.98
CA PRO A 217 18.25 -7.18 0.31
C PRO A 217 17.54 -6.56 1.53
N THR A 218 17.02 -5.34 1.43
CA THR A 218 16.29 -4.72 2.54
C THR A 218 14.97 -5.42 2.84
N LEU A 219 14.42 -6.16 1.87
CA LEU A 219 13.26 -7.02 2.09
C LEU A 219 13.58 -8.27 2.92
N MET A 220 14.86 -8.66 2.97
CA MET A 220 15.37 -9.79 3.75
C MET A 220 15.84 -9.39 5.16
N GLY A 221 15.71 -8.10 5.53
CA GLY A 221 16.03 -7.61 6.88
C GLY A 221 17.45 -7.07 7.05
N GLU A 222 18.20 -6.84 5.98
CA GLU A 222 19.58 -6.31 6.04
C GLU A 222 19.64 -4.79 5.79
N HIS A 223 20.13 -4.06 6.81
CA HIS A 223 20.67 -2.69 6.87
C HIS A 223 19.80 -1.43 6.67
N GLU A 224 20.00 -0.46 7.57
CA GLU A 224 19.28 0.82 7.75
C GLU A 224 19.81 2.02 6.94
N LYS A 225 20.81 1.86 6.06
CA LYS A 225 21.51 2.99 5.40
C LYS A 225 21.35 3.06 3.87
N ILE A 226 20.16 2.79 3.34
CA ILE A 226 19.89 2.89 1.89
C ILE A 226 18.88 4.00 1.61
N VAL A 227 19.19 4.84 0.62
CA VAL A 227 18.25 5.86 0.09
C VAL A 227 17.09 5.13 -0.58
N PRO A 228 15.83 5.36 -0.17
CA PRO A 228 14.70 4.56 -0.63
C PRO A 228 14.42 4.83 -2.10
N LYS A 229 14.56 3.81 -2.95
CA LYS A 229 14.18 3.87 -4.36
C LYS A 229 12.66 3.83 -4.58
N SER A 230 11.90 3.37 -3.58
CA SER A 230 10.44 3.23 -3.69
C SER A 230 9.70 3.50 -2.37
N PRO A 231 8.39 3.82 -2.41
CA PRO A 231 7.61 4.05 -1.21
C PRO A 231 7.51 2.82 -0.30
N GLY A 232 7.69 3.05 1.00
CA GLY A 232 7.49 2.04 2.05
C GLY A 232 8.75 1.22 2.37
N MET A 233 9.93 1.66 1.93
CA MET A 233 11.23 1.04 2.25
C MET A 233 11.89 1.59 3.54
N LYS A 234 11.59 2.83 3.94
CA LYS A 234 12.24 3.55 5.07
C LYS A 234 11.19 3.87 6.13
N TYR A 235 11.50 3.76 7.43
CA TYR A 235 10.64 4.04 8.61
C TYR A 235 9.63 2.96 9.02
N LYS A 236 9.16 3.02 10.28
CA LYS A 236 8.01 2.24 10.77
C LYS A 236 6.78 2.63 9.94
N HIS A 237 6.28 1.69 9.16
CA HIS A 237 5.16 1.88 8.24
C HIS A 237 4.05 0.90 8.57
N TYR A 238 2.80 1.32 8.35
CA TYR A 238 1.60 0.52 8.56
C TYR A 238 1.30 0.19 10.02
N ALA A 239 1.93 0.89 10.95
CA ALA A 239 1.85 0.54 12.36
C ALA A 239 0.50 0.98 12.95
N PRO A 240 -0.27 0.07 13.57
CA PRO A 240 -1.31 0.49 14.50
C PRO A 240 -0.69 1.25 15.68
N LYS A 241 -1.52 1.93 16.45
CA LYS A 241 -1.13 2.59 17.72
C LYS A 241 -0.65 1.56 18.74
N GLY A 242 -1.31 0.40 18.78
CA GLY A 242 -0.93 -0.73 19.63
C GLY A 242 0.41 -1.37 19.23
N LYS A 243 1.04 -2.06 20.17
CA LYS A 243 2.27 -2.82 19.96
C LYS A 243 1.93 -4.18 19.34
N LEU A 244 2.23 -4.33 18.05
CA LEU A 244 2.09 -5.58 17.33
C LEU A 244 3.36 -6.43 17.46
N THR A 245 3.20 -7.69 17.87
CA THR A 245 4.28 -8.69 17.91
C THR A 245 3.90 -9.89 17.04
N VAL A 246 4.84 -10.33 16.20
CA VAL A 246 4.69 -11.50 15.32
C VAL A 246 5.46 -12.69 15.90
N ILE A 247 4.79 -13.83 16.09
CA ILE A 247 5.38 -15.03 16.70
C ILE A 247 5.59 -16.11 15.63
N TYR A 248 6.82 -16.60 15.53
CA TYR A 248 7.27 -17.68 14.66
C TYR A 248 7.56 -18.93 15.50
N GLY A 249 7.39 -20.11 14.89
CA GLY A 249 7.73 -21.39 15.50
C GLY A 249 6.70 -22.47 15.21
N ASP A 250 6.83 -23.60 15.89
CA ASP A 250 5.85 -24.69 15.88
C ASP A 250 4.46 -24.21 16.33
N GLU A 251 3.40 -24.77 15.76
CA GLU A 251 2.02 -24.33 16.04
C GLU A 251 1.66 -24.42 17.54
N ASN A 252 2.11 -25.46 18.25
CA ASN A 252 1.82 -25.63 19.66
C ASN A 252 2.59 -24.62 20.51
N LEU A 253 3.87 -24.41 20.19
CA LEU A 253 4.72 -23.44 20.90
C LEU A 253 4.21 -22.01 20.72
N VAL A 254 3.87 -21.64 19.48
CA VAL A 254 3.31 -20.31 19.16
C VAL A 254 2.01 -20.07 19.92
N ARG A 255 1.09 -21.04 19.87
CA ARG A 255 -0.18 -20.95 20.59
C ARG A 255 0.02 -20.75 22.10
N ASN A 256 0.85 -21.60 22.71
CA ASN A 256 1.12 -21.52 24.14
C ASN A 256 1.74 -20.17 24.52
N LYS A 257 2.67 -19.67 23.69
CA LYS A 257 3.30 -18.37 23.93
C LYS A 257 2.33 -17.20 23.76
N ILE A 258 1.46 -17.24 22.76
CA ILE A 258 0.43 -16.19 22.59
C ILE A 258 -0.49 -16.18 23.80
N ASN A 259 -0.97 -17.33 24.27
CA ASN A 259 -1.85 -17.40 25.44
C ASN A 259 -1.16 -16.94 26.74
N GLU A 260 0.13 -17.26 26.91
CA GLU A 260 0.95 -16.74 28.01
C GLU A 260 1.01 -15.21 27.99
N LEU A 261 1.34 -14.62 26.83
CA LEU A 261 1.47 -13.17 26.66
C LEU A 261 0.13 -12.45 26.82
N VAL A 262 -0.96 -13.01 26.30
CA VAL A 262 -2.31 -12.47 26.49
C VAL A 262 -2.66 -12.41 27.97
N ARG A 263 -2.50 -13.53 28.70
CA ARG A 263 -2.77 -13.58 30.14
C ARG A 263 -1.95 -12.57 30.92
N GLU A 264 -0.67 -12.39 30.60
CA GLU A 264 0.19 -11.38 31.21
C GLU A 264 -0.40 -9.97 31.04
N LYS A 265 -0.91 -9.64 29.84
CA LYS A 265 -1.50 -8.33 29.54
C LYS A 265 -2.87 -8.13 30.17
N GLU A 266 -3.72 -9.15 30.18
CA GLU A 266 -5.03 -9.10 30.85
C GLU A 266 -4.88 -8.91 32.37
N VAL A 267 -3.93 -9.62 33.02
CA VAL A 267 -3.62 -9.44 34.44
C VAL A 267 -3.11 -8.03 34.74
N ALA A 268 -2.37 -7.42 33.82
CA ALA A 268 -1.92 -6.04 33.92
C ALA A 268 -3.02 -4.99 33.63
N GLY A 269 -4.24 -5.43 33.28
CA GLY A 269 -5.37 -4.55 33.03
C GLY A 269 -5.28 -3.74 31.73
N VAL A 270 -4.43 -4.16 30.78
CA VAL A 270 -4.26 -3.49 29.48
C VAL A 270 -5.02 -4.22 28.37
N LYS A 271 -5.47 -3.48 27.36
CA LYS A 271 -6.24 -4.07 26.26
C LYS A 271 -5.33 -4.86 25.30
N VAL A 272 -5.61 -6.15 25.16
CA VAL A 272 -4.89 -7.06 24.28
C VAL A 272 -5.83 -7.69 23.25
N ALA A 273 -5.32 -7.96 22.05
CA ALA A 273 -6.01 -8.70 21.02
C ALA A 273 -5.09 -9.72 20.33
N VAL A 274 -5.70 -10.75 19.74
CA VAL A 274 -5.03 -11.73 18.89
C VAL A 274 -5.58 -11.63 17.47
N ILE A 275 -4.70 -11.51 16.48
CA ILE A 275 -5.05 -11.71 15.08
C ILE A 275 -4.94 -13.20 14.79
N ALA A 276 -6.05 -13.81 14.38
CA ALA A 276 -6.16 -15.23 14.11
C ALA A 276 -6.73 -15.50 12.71
N THR A 277 -6.62 -16.74 12.27
CA THR A 277 -7.35 -17.30 11.12
C THR A 277 -8.60 -18.04 11.60
N TYR A 278 -9.55 -18.32 10.69
CA TYR A 278 -10.73 -19.12 11.05
C TYR A 278 -10.33 -20.49 11.62
N GLU A 279 -9.21 -21.05 11.15
CA GLU A 279 -8.77 -22.38 11.55
C GLU A 279 -8.12 -22.44 12.93
N ASP A 280 -7.66 -21.32 13.50
CA ASP A 280 -6.95 -21.28 14.78
C ASP A 280 -7.54 -20.32 15.82
N GLU A 281 -8.63 -19.60 15.51
CA GLU A 281 -9.26 -18.67 16.45
C GLU A 281 -9.61 -19.31 17.81
N GLN A 282 -10.14 -20.55 17.79
CA GLN A 282 -10.56 -21.25 19.01
C GLN A 282 -9.38 -21.73 19.87
N MET A 283 -8.14 -21.61 19.38
CA MET A 283 -6.94 -22.03 20.09
C MET A 283 -6.39 -20.96 21.03
N TYR A 284 -6.87 -19.72 20.88
CA TYR A 284 -6.39 -18.57 21.65
C TYR A 284 -7.35 -18.24 22.81
N GLN A 285 -6.77 -18.00 23.98
CA GLN A 285 -7.50 -17.58 25.18
C GLN A 285 -7.40 -16.06 25.28
N CYS A 286 -8.22 -15.35 24.53
CA CYS A 286 -8.27 -13.90 24.51
C CYS A 286 -9.70 -13.42 24.29
N GLU A 287 -10.13 -12.38 25.00
CA GLU A 287 -11.45 -11.76 24.78
C GLU A 287 -11.56 -11.14 23.38
N ASN A 288 -10.48 -10.51 22.90
CA ASN A 288 -10.47 -9.79 21.62
C ASN A 288 -9.74 -10.60 20.54
N ILE A 289 -10.43 -11.57 19.95
CA ILE A 289 -9.91 -12.30 18.79
C ILE A 289 -10.45 -11.64 17.52
N ILE A 290 -9.55 -11.22 16.63
CA ILE A 290 -9.89 -10.63 15.34
C ILE A 290 -9.46 -11.58 14.23
N VAL A 291 -10.44 -12.16 13.54
CA VAL A 291 -10.18 -13.07 12.44
C VAL A 291 -9.86 -12.30 11.16
N ILE A 292 -8.70 -12.58 10.58
CA ILE A 292 -8.22 -11.91 9.35
C ILE A 292 -8.66 -12.64 8.07
N GLY A 293 -8.96 -13.94 8.16
CA GLY A 293 -9.38 -14.77 7.03
C GLY A 293 -8.99 -16.24 7.22
N SER A 294 -9.07 -17.04 6.16
CA SER A 294 -8.62 -18.44 6.18
C SER A 294 -7.13 -18.57 5.89
N LYS A 295 -6.41 -19.45 6.62
CA LYS A 295 -5.01 -19.80 6.29
C LYS A 295 -4.86 -20.43 4.91
N ASN A 296 -5.94 -20.99 4.37
CA ASN A 296 -6.01 -21.57 3.04
C ASN A 296 -6.35 -20.52 1.95
N ASN A 297 -6.74 -19.30 2.33
CA ASN A 297 -7.02 -18.19 1.43
C ASN A 297 -6.13 -16.98 1.73
N ARG A 298 -4.88 -17.04 1.23
CA ARG A 298 -3.88 -15.97 1.44
C ARG A 298 -4.31 -14.61 0.89
N THR A 299 -5.10 -14.59 -0.17
CA THR A 299 -5.63 -13.35 -0.77
C THR A 299 -6.63 -12.67 0.15
N GLU A 300 -7.47 -13.43 0.87
CA GLU A 300 -8.38 -12.88 1.87
C GLU A 300 -7.61 -12.22 3.03
N ILE A 301 -6.58 -12.91 3.54
CA ILE A 301 -5.71 -12.37 4.61
C ILE A 301 -5.08 -11.05 4.17
N ALA A 302 -4.48 -11.02 2.96
CA ALA A 302 -3.92 -9.81 2.37
C ALA A 302 -4.94 -8.67 2.28
N ALA A 303 -6.14 -8.97 1.78
CA ALA A 303 -7.22 -8.00 1.59
C ALA A 303 -7.79 -7.42 2.90
N ASN A 304 -7.63 -8.15 4.00
CA ASN A 304 -8.15 -7.76 5.31
C ASN A 304 -7.07 -7.17 6.23
N LEU A 305 -5.77 -7.31 5.93
CA LEU A 305 -4.67 -6.90 6.80
C LEU A 305 -4.81 -5.47 7.33
N PHE A 306 -4.88 -4.46 6.47
CA PHE A 306 -4.98 -3.07 6.95
C PHE A 306 -6.32 -2.74 7.60
N LYS A 307 -7.41 -3.43 7.22
CA LYS A 307 -8.70 -3.30 7.90
C LYS A 307 -8.57 -3.76 9.35
N VAL A 308 -8.00 -4.95 9.57
CA VAL A 308 -7.79 -5.51 10.92
C VAL A 308 -6.88 -4.59 11.74
N LEU A 309 -5.77 -4.10 11.18
CA LEU A 309 -4.89 -3.19 11.90
C LEU A 309 -5.57 -1.86 12.28
N ARG A 310 -6.48 -1.34 11.44
CA ARG A 310 -7.29 -0.16 11.78
C ARG A 310 -8.35 -0.45 12.83
N MET A 311 -8.97 -1.63 12.80
CA MET A 311 -9.92 -2.05 13.84
C MET A 311 -9.26 -2.07 15.23
N MET A 312 -7.97 -2.44 15.31
CA MET A 312 -7.23 -2.38 16.58
C MET A 312 -7.14 -0.95 17.13
N ASP A 313 -6.93 0.05 16.27
CA ASP A 313 -6.91 1.46 16.66
C ASP A 313 -8.29 1.95 17.12
N GLU A 314 -9.35 1.52 16.43
CA GLU A 314 -10.75 1.85 16.77
C GLU A 314 -11.15 1.28 18.13
N GLN A 315 -10.70 0.06 18.45
CA GLN A 315 -10.98 -0.62 19.72
C GLN A 315 -10.02 -0.22 20.85
N ALA A 316 -9.06 0.66 20.55
CA ALA A 316 -8.00 1.09 21.45
C ALA A 316 -7.20 -0.08 22.04
N ILE A 317 -6.88 -1.08 21.21
CA ILE A 317 -6.02 -2.21 21.59
C ILE A 317 -4.59 -1.71 21.77
N GLU A 318 -3.97 -2.07 22.90
CA GLU A 318 -2.61 -1.65 23.27
C GLU A 318 -1.56 -2.69 22.88
N PHE A 319 -1.91 -3.98 22.95
CA PHE A 319 -1.03 -5.09 22.57
C PHE A 319 -1.72 -6.02 21.58
N ILE A 320 -1.03 -6.36 20.49
CA ILE A 320 -1.57 -7.19 19.42
C ILE A 320 -0.59 -8.34 19.18
N TYR A 321 -1.09 -9.57 19.25
CA TYR A 321 -0.31 -10.77 18.99
C TYR A 321 -0.82 -11.49 17.75
N THR A 322 0.07 -12.04 16.95
CA THR A 322 -0.29 -12.83 15.78
C THR A 322 0.76 -13.88 15.50
N LYS A 323 0.32 -15.06 15.08
CA LYS A 323 1.21 -16.04 14.46
C LYS A 323 1.71 -15.49 13.11
N ALA A 324 2.93 -15.86 12.73
CA ALA A 324 3.44 -15.62 11.39
C ALA A 324 2.64 -16.40 10.33
N PHE A 325 2.27 -15.73 9.24
CA PHE A 325 1.60 -16.36 8.10
C PHE A 325 2.60 -16.99 7.14
N SER A 326 2.12 -17.87 6.27
CA SER A 326 2.94 -18.42 5.19
C SER A 326 3.44 -17.31 4.27
N GLU A 327 4.72 -17.34 3.92
CA GLU A 327 5.35 -16.39 2.98
C GLU A 327 5.20 -16.79 1.51
N LYS A 328 4.49 -17.88 1.20
CA LYS A 328 4.24 -18.31 -0.18
C LYS A 328 3.28 -17.36 -0.91
N ASP A 329 3.52 -17.14 -2.20
CA ASP A 329 2.72 -16.27 -3.08
C ASP A 329 2.56 -14.84 -2.51
N ILE A 330 1.33 -14.32 -2.44
CA ILE A 330 0.98 -13.03 -1.80
C ILE A 330 1.30 -12.99 -0.29
N GLY A 331 1.59 -14.15 0.31
CA GLY A 331 2.03 -14.27 1.69
C GLY A 331 3.30 -13.46 2.00
N MET A 332 4.26 -13.41 1.06
CA MET A 332 5.46 -12.58 1.19
C MET A 332 5.09 -11.08 1.34
N ALA A 333 4.10 -10.61 0.57
CA ALA A 333 3.62 -9.23 0.67
C ALA A 333 2.94 -8.98 2.02
N THR A 334 2.10 -9.92 2.46
CA THR A 334 1.40 -9.85 3.76
C THR A 334 2.39 -9.77 4.91
N MET A 335 3.36 -10.69 4.96
CA MET A 335 4.38 -10.72 6.01
C MET A 335 5.29 -9.50 5.97
N ASN A 336 5.65 -9.00 4.78
CA ASN A 336 6.40 -7.75 4.65
C ASN A 336 5.67 -6.57 5.32
N ARG A 337 4.35 -6.43 5.11
CA ARG A 337 3.56 -5.36 5.74
C ARG A 337 3.38 -5.59 7.24
N LEU A 338 3.14 -6.83 7.65
CA LEU A 338 2.94 -7.19 9.05
C LEU A 338 4.20 -6.92 9.89
N LEU A 339 5.38 -7.30 9.40
CA LEU A 339 6.65 -7.05 10.09
C LEU A 339 7.00 -5.56 10.17
N LYS A 340 6.72 -4.80 9.12
CA LYS A 340 6.87 -3.33 9.12
C LYS A 340 5.93 -2.67 10.12
N ALA A 341 4.68 -3.14 10.21
CA ALA A 341 3.72 -2.68 11.20
C ALA A 341 4.17 -2.99 12.64
N ALA A 342 4.75 -4.18 12.85
CA ALA A 342 5.34 -4.61 14.11
C ALA A 342 6.62 -3.85 14.47
N GLY A 343 7.22 -3.09 13.55
CA GLY A 343 8.54 -2.49 13.77
C GLY A 343 9.61 -3.54 14.08
N ASN A 344 9.54 -4.69 13.42
CA ASN A 344 10.38 -5.87 13.65
C ASN A 344 10.27 -6.49 15.06
N GLN A 345 9.22 -6.21 15.84
CA GLN A 345 8.91 -6.96 17.05
C GLN A 345 8.47 -8.38 16.69
N LYS A 346 9.41 -9.32 16.81
CA LYS A 346 9.19 -10.74 16.53
C LYS A 346 9.75 -11.62 17.63
N ILE A 347 9.08 -12.76 17.86
CA ILE A 347 9.53 -13.83 18.75
C ILE A 347 9.68 -15.08 17.90
N CYS A 348 10.82 -15.77 17.97
CA CYS A 348 11.05 -17.05 17.31
C CYS A 348 11.16 -18.14 18.38
N LEU A 349 10.33 -19.17 18.27
CA LEU A 349 10.19 -20.28 19.23
C LEU A 349 10.68 -21.60 18.64
#